data_AF-A0A1V4S683-F1
#
_entry.id   AF-A0A1V4S683-F1
#
_cell.length_a   1.000
_cell.length_b   1.000
_cell.length_c   1.000
_cell.angle_alpha   90.00
_cell.angle_beta   90.00
_cell.angle_gamma   90.00
#
_symmetry.space_group_name_H-M   'P 1'
#
loop_
_entity.id
_entity.type
_entity.pdbx_description
1 polymer ?
#
loop_
_entity_poly.entity_id
_entity_poly.type
_entity_poly.pdbx_seq_one_letter_code
_entity_poly.pdbx_strand_id
1 'polypeptide(L)'
;MSYIHEALKKAQEERDAFYIMHNRGMSGRGEGSGFFHHRTVFWFVPVFILIILAFAAYPWFKSQNLQSTVTSYNYEKIPSQDLRPEPLVDIKDIYVRARLLQKQGNLDEAGRLYREILGIEPGYVDALNNLAVICIRKKDFKGARSNLEKAIRFRPGYVDSYYNLACVSAIQGEASRSIIYLKKAISLDRSVRQWAMVDDDLKSVRRLPGFKELIGAYPEEIKGK
;
A
#
# COMPACT_ATOMS: atom_id res chain seq x y z
N MET A 1 -19.69 -5.52 -12.01
CA MET A 1 -19.12 -5.11 -10.70
C MET A 1 -17.61 -5.28 -10.80
N SER A 2 -16.82 -4.22 -10.60
CA SER A 2 -15.38 -4.18 -10.90
C SER A 2 -14.56 -4.94 -9.85
N TYR A 3 -13.59 -5.76 -10.30
CA TYR A 3 -12.67 -6.55 -9.47
C TYR A 3 -11.85 -5.71 -8.48
N ILE A 4 -11.66 -4.41 -8.78
CA ILE A 4 -11.06 -3.43 -7.87
C ILE A 4 -11.83 -3.37 -6.55
N HIS A 5 -13.15 -3.56 -6.58
CA HIS A 5 -14.00 -3.49 -5.39
C HIS A 5 -13.89 -4.75 -4.53
N GLU A 6 -13.78 -5.93 -5.16
CA GLU A 6 -13.75 -7.22 -4.46
C GLU A 6 -12.35 -7.57 -3.95
N ALA A 7 -11.30 -7.22 -4.71
CA ALA A 7 -9.91 -7.33 -4.25
C ALA A 7 -9.59 -6.33 -3.13
N LEU A 8 -10.15 -5.11 -3.16
CA LEU A 8 -10.03 -4.19 -2.02
C LEU A 8 -10.77 -4.71 -0.80
N LYS A 9 -11.99 -5.24 -0.99
CA LYS A 9 -12.81 -5.75 0.12
C LYS A 9 -12.09 -6.91 0.80
N LYS A 10 -11.57 -7.86 0.03
CA LYS A 10 -10.78 -8.99 0.54
C LYS A 10 -9.49 -8.55 1.24
N ALA A 11 -8.75 -7.61 0.64
CA ALA A 11 -7.53 -7.06 1.26
C ALA A 11 -7.82 -6.23 2.51
N GLN A 12 -9.01 -5.62 2.64
CA GLN A 12 -9.45 -4.92 3.85
C GLN A 12 -9.90 -5.92 4.92
N GLU A 13 -10.68 -6.94 4.56
CA GLU A 13 -11.11 -8.00 5.47
C GLU A 13 -9.92 -8.77 6.06
N GLU A 14 -8.89 -9.09 5.26
CA GLU A 14 -7.67 -9.75 5.73
C GLU A 14 -6.83 -8.85 6.66
N ARG A 15 -6.78 -7.54 6.37
CA ARG A 15 -6.08 -6.55 7.21
C ARG A 15 -6.82 -6.28 8.51
N ASP A 16 -8.14 -6.22 8.48
CA ASP A 16 -8.99 -5.99 9.65
C ASP A 16 -9.07 -7.26 10.52
N ALA A 17 -9.06 -8.46 9.92
CA ALA A 17 -8.92 -9.72 10.65
C ALA A 17 -7.55 -9.86 11.33
N PHE A 18 -6.48 -9.43 10.65
CA PHE A 18 -5.14 -9.34 11.25
C PHE A 18 -5.10 -8.34 12.42
N TYR A 19 -5.78 -7.19 12.28
CA TYR A 19 -5.89 -6.19 13.34
C TYR A 19 -6.76 -6.65 14.53
N ILE A 20 -7.82 -7.41 14.28
CA ILE A 20 -8.68 -8.00 15.32
C ILE A 20 -7.98 -9.17 16.01
N MET A 21 -7.23 -10.00 15.30
CA MET A 21 -6.42 -11.08 15.90
C MET A 21 -5.29 -10.55 16.78
N HIS A 22 -4.62 -9.47 16.38
CA HIS A 22 -3.54 -8.89 17.18
C HIS A 22 -4.03 -8.01 18.35
N ASN A 23 -5.31 -7.61 18.36
CA ASN A 23 -5.88 -6.73 19.38
C ASN A 23 -6.95 -7.42 20.29
N ARG A 24 -7.24 -8.71 20.07
CA ARG A 24 -7.97 -9.59 21.01
C ARG A 24 -7.02 -10.62 21.61
N GLY A 25 -6.05 -10.10 22.36
CA GLY A 25 -5.09 -10.90 23.10
C GLY A 25 -5.25 -10.83 24.61
N MET A 26 -6.35 -10.33 25.20
CA MET A 26 -6.60 -10.47 26.65
C MET A 26 -8.11 -10.45 27.02
N SER A 27 -8.45 -11.30 27.99
CA SER A 27 -9.77 -11.68 28.55
C SER A 27 -10.59 -12.67 27.69
N GLY A 28 -11.03 -13.84 28.16
CA GLY A 28 -10.86 -14.53 29.45
C GLY A 28 -12.10 -15.38 29.75
N ARG A 29 -11.92 -16.69 30.01
CA ARG A 29 -12.58 -17.52 31.04
C ARG A 29 -12.40 -19.01 30.74
N GLY A 30 -11.93 -19.73 31.75
CA GLY A 30 -12.01 -21.19 31.83
C GLY A 30 -13.09 -21.64 32.82
N GLU A 31 -13.35 -22.95 32.80
CA GLU A 31 -13.87 -23.81 33.88
C GLU A 31 -13.34 -25.23 33.54
N GLY A 32 -12.84 -26.08 34.44
CA GLY A 32 -12.63 -26.00 35.88
C GLY A 32 -12.08 -27.34 36.43
N SER A 33 -11.91 -27.35 37.76
CA SER A 33 -11.68 -28.47 38.68
C SER A 33 -10.24 -28.92 39.01
N GLY A 34 -9.93 -28.87 40.32
CA GLY A 34 -9.15 -29.93 40.97
C GLY A 34 -7.87 -29.57 41.75
N PHE A 35 -8.03 -29.14 43.02
CA PHE A 35 -7.22 -29.58 44.19
C PHE A 35 -5.71 -29.23 44.32
N PHE A 36 -5.34 -28.47 45.39
CA PHE A 36 -4.30 -28.74 46.41
C PHE A 36 -3.65 -27.47 47.02
N HIS A 37 -3.86 -27.31 48.34
CA HIS A 37 -3.02 -26.72 49.40
C HIS A 37 -2.60 -25.23 49.41
N HIS A 38 -3.09 -24.56 50.45
CA HIS A 38 -2.77 -23.22 50.97
C HIS A 38 -1.26 -22.98 51.13
N ARG A 39 -0.62 -22.13 50.29
CA ARG A 39 0.67 -21.47 50.60
C ARG A 39 1.12 -20.34 49.63
N THR A 40 0.26 -19.44 49.13
CA THR A 40 0.71 -18.42 48.14
C THR A 40 0.08 -17.02 48.23
N VAL A 41 -0.59 -16.65 49.32
CA VAL A 41 -1.29 -15.34 49.40
C VAL A 41 -0.34 -14.14 49.63
N PHE A 42 0.94 -14.36 49.95
CA PHE A 42 1.86 -13.26 50.32
C PHE A 42 2.62 -12.59 49.16
N TRP A 43 2.48 -13.05 47.91
CA TRP A 43 3.30 -12.57 46.77
C TRP A 43 2.55 -11.73 45.72
N PHE A 44 1.22 -11.60 45.80
CA PHE A 44 0.45 -10.88 44.77
C PHE A 44 0.49 -9.35 44.92
N VAL A 45 0.60 -8.84 46.14
CA VAL A 45 0.65 -7.39 46.42
C VAL A 45 1.87 -6.69 45.78
N PRO A 46 3.11 -7.20 45.91
CA PRO A 46 4.27 -6.53 45.30
C PRO A 46 4.25 -6.55 43.76
N VAL A 47 3.74 -7.63 43.14
CA VAL A 47 3.64 -7.75 41.68
C VAL A 47 2.61 -6.76 41.11
N PHE A 48 1.48 -6.58 41.80
CA PHE A 48 0.45 -5.63 41.38
C PHE A 48 0.94 -4.18 41.46
N ILE A 49 1.72 -3.84 42.50
CA ILE A 49 2.35 -2.52 42.66
C ILE A 49 3.38 -2.26 41.55
N LEU A 50 4.20 -3.25 41.18
CA LEU A 50 5.17 -3.13 40.09
C LEU A 50 4.50 -2.89 38.73
N ILE A 51 3.36 -3.53 38.46
CA ILE A 51 2.59 -3.31 37.22
C ILE A 51 2.02 -1.89 37.16
N ILE A 52 1.48 -1.37 38.28
CA ILE A 52 0.97 0.01 38.35
C ILE A 52 2.10 1.02 38.18
N LEU A 53 3.25 0.80 38.82
CA LEU A 53 4.44 1.64 38.64
C LEU A 53 4.95 1.64 37.20
N ALA A 54 4.97 0.48 36.54
CA ALA A 54 5.33 0.38 35.12
C ALA A 54 4.36 1.15 34.22
N PHE A 55 3.05 1.10 34.51
CA PHE A 55 2.03 1.81 33.74
C PHE A 55 2.08 3.34 33.94
N ALA A 56 2.37 3.79 35.17
CA ALA A 56 2.54 5.21 35.48
C ALA A 56 3.85 5.79 34.91
N ALA A 57 4.92 4.97 34.83
CA ALA A 57 6.20 5.37 34.23
C ALA A 57 6.21 5.27 32.69
N TYR A 58 5.27 4.56 32.08
CA TYR A 58 5.24 4.34 30.63
C TYR A 58 5.15 5.64 29.79
N PRO A 59 4.33 6.65 30.16
CA PRO A 59 4.33 7.94 29.47
C PRO A 59 5.66 8.69 29.59
N TRP A 60 6.31 8.61 30.75
CA TRP A 60 7.61 9.25 31.01
C TRP A 60 8.74 8.58 30.21
N PHE A 61 8.73 7.24 30.11
CA PHE A 61 9.70 6.48 29.32
C PHE A 61 9.51 6.66 27.80
N LYS A 62 8.26 6.77 27.33
CA LYS A 62 7.96 7.14 25.94
C LYS A 62 8.49 8.54 25.62
N SER A 63 8.41 9.48 26.56
CA SER A 63 8.92 10.84 26.38
C SER A 63 10.45 10.92 26.20
N GLN A 64 11.22 9.99 26.76
CA GLN A 64 12.68 9.97 26.61
C GLN A 64 13.14 9.31 25.29
N ASN A 65 12.37 8.34 24.78
CA ASN A 65 12.70 7.63 23.54
C ASN A 65 12.32 8.38 22.24
N LEU A 66 11.67 9.54 22.33
CA LEU A 66 11.45 10.41 21.16
C LEU A 66 12.62 11.36 20.87
N GLN A 67 13.65 11.43 21.72
CA GLN A 67 14.75 12.38 21.55
C GLN A 67 15.93 11.88 20.71
N SER A 68 15.97 10.60 20.30
CA SER A 68 17.15 10.02 19.62
C SER A 68 17.10 9.96 18.09
N THR A 69 16.14 10.59 17.42
CA THR A 69 16.15 10.70 15.94
C THR A 69 16.12 12.11 15.37
N VAL A 70 16.41 13.14 16.17
CA VAL A 70 16.67 14.48 15.62
C VAL A 70 18.17 14.62 15.42
N THR A 71 18.65 14.19 14.25
CA THR A 71 19.95 14.61 13.71
C THR A 71 19.99 16.14 13.67
N SER A 72 20.94 16.73 14.39
CA SER A 72 21.20 18.15 14.44
C SER A 72 21.63 18.69 13.08
N TYR A 73 20.75 19.43 12.40
CA TYR A 73 21.17 20.37 11.36
C TYR A 73 21.44 21.72 12.00
N ASN A 74 22.66 22.21 11.83
CA ASN A 74 23.14 23.48 12.37
C ASN A 74 22.50 24.63 11.57
N TYR A 75 21.47 25.28 12.12
CA TYR A 75 20.93 26.53 11.56
C TYR A 75 21.56 27.71 12.29
N GLU A 76 22.59 28.30 11.68
CA GLU A 76 23.09 29.61 12.05
C GLU A 76 22.00 30.68 11.81
N LYS A 77 21.48 31.21 12.93
CA LYS A 77 20.96 32.57 13.15
C LYS A 77 20.33 33.28 11.93
N ILE A 78 19.05 33.00 11.67
CA ILE A 78 18.21 33.81 10.76
C ILE A 78 17.42 34.82 11.61
N PRO A 79 17.36 36.13 11.27
CA PRO A 79 16.71 37.15 12.10
C PRO A 79 15.19 36.94 12.19
N SER A 80 14.64 37.16 13.37
CA SER A 80 13.23 36.97 13.71
C SER A 80 12.31 37.90 12.93
N GLN A 81 11.70 37.39 11.87
CA GLN A 81 10.52 37.99 11.24
C GLN A 81 9.42 36.93 11.20
N ASP A 82 8.46 37.08 12.11
CA ASP A 82 7.16 36.38 12.21
C ASP A 82 7.05 35.01 11.50
N LEU A 83 7.85 34.03 11.97
CA LEU A 83 7.80 32.65 11.49
C LEU A 83 6.71 31.89 12.28
N ARG A 84 5.46 31.93 11.80
CA ARG A 84 4.66 30.70 11.96
C ARG A 84 5.40 29.64 11.15
N PRO A 85 5.86 28.52 11.71
CA PRO A 85 6.40 27.46 10.87
C PRO A 85 5.27 27.08 9.92
N GLU A 86 5.46 27.38 8.63
CA GLU A 86 4.66 26.77 7.55
C GLU A 86 4.60 25.29 7.89
N PRO A 87 3.41 24.69 8.06
CA PRO A 87 3.30 23.30 8.49
C PRO A 87 4.14 22.48 7.52
N LEU A 88 5.14 21.77 8.04
CA LEU A 88 6.02 20.94 7.23
C LEU A 88 5.11 19.95 6.48
N VAL A 89 4.89 20.20 5.19
CA VAL A 89 3.94 19.44 4.40
C VAL A 89 4.51 18.03 4.23
N ASP A 90 4.02 17.07 5.01
CA ASP A 90 4.45 15.68 4.88
C ASP A 90 3.84 15.09 3.61
N ILE A 91 4.69 14.83 2.62
CA ILE A 91 4.33 14.14 1.36
C ILE A 91 3.57 12.84 1.65
N LYS A 92 3.93 12.13 2.73
CA LYS A 92 3.25 10.88 3.12
C LYS A 92 1.81 11.13 3.54
N ASP A 93 1.53 12.20 4.27
CA ASP A 93 0.17 12.56 4.68
C ASP A 93 -0.68 12.96 3.48
N ILE A 94 -0.13 13.77 2.56
CA ILE A 94 -0.80 14.08 1.30
C ILE A 94 -1.11 12.81 0.52
N TYR A 95 -0.14 11.88 0.45
CA TYR A 95 -0.29 10.63 -0.29
C TYR A 95 -1.39 9.73 0.31
N VAL A 96 -1.43 9.59 1.63
CA VAL A 96 -2.48 8.83 2.34
C VAL A 96 -3.86 9.45 2.07
N ARG A 97 -3.97 10.77 2.14
CA ARG A 97 -5.22 11.49 1.83
C ARG A 97 -5.64 11.30 0.37
N ALA A 98 -4.71 11.42 -0.58
CA ALA A 98 -4.96 11.21 -2.00
C ALA A 98 -5.48 9.80 -2.28
N ARG A 99 -4.87 8.77 -1.67
CA ARG A 99 -5.34 7.38 -1.79
C ARG A 99 -6.73 7.19 -1.20
N LEU A 100 -7.04 7.80 -0.06
CA LEU A 100 -8.36 7.72 0.55
C LEU A 100 -9.44 8.30 -0.37
N LEU A 101 -9.19 9.49 -0.92
CA LEU A 101 -10.10 10.15 -1.86
C LEU A 101 -10.28 9.32 -3.14
N GLN A 102 -9.21 8.75 -3.68
CA GLN A 102 -9.29 7.88 -4.85
C GLN A 102 -10.15 6.63 -4.57
N LYS A 103 -10.02 6.02 -3.39
CA LYS A 103 -10.86 4.89 -2.96
C LYS A 103 -12.33 5.28 -2.83
N GLN A 104 -12.61 6.50 -2.37
CA GLN A 104 -13.97 7.06 -2.31
C GLN A 104 -14.52 7.47 -3.68
N GLY A 105 -13.73 7.38 -4.75
CA GLY A 105 -14.14 7.79 -6.09
C GLY A 105 -14.01 9.29 -6.36
N ASN A 106 -13.48 10.08 -5.42
CA ASN A 106 -13.19 11.50 -5.62
C ASN A 106 -11.87 11.66 -6.40
N LEU A 107 -11.93 11.37 -7.70
CA LEU A 107 -10.74 11.28 -8.56
C LEU A 107 -10.12 12.64 -8.90
N ASP A 108 -10.92 13.71 -8.91
CA ASP A 108 -10.42 15.05 -9.19
C ASP A 108 -9.54 15.56 -8.05
N GLU A 109 -10.02 15.45 -6.81
CA GLU A 109 -9.25 15.89 -5.64
C GLU A 109 -8.05 14.96 -5.37
N ALA A 110 -8.20 13.64 -5.54
CA ALA A 110 -7.07 12.73 -5.48
C ALA A 110 -6.00 13.08 -6.53
N GLY A 111 -6.43 13.35 -7.77
CA GLY A 111 -5.53 13.77 -8.84
C GLY A 111 -4.85 15.12 -8.58
N ARG A 112 -5.51 16.04 -7.85
CA ARG A 112 -4.90 17.30 -7.39
C ARG A 112 -3.78 17.03 -6.39
N LEU A 113 -4.05 16.22 -5.37
CA LEU A 113 -3.06 15.88 -4.34
C LEU A 113 -1.87 15.08 -4.90
N TYR A 114 -2.10 14.16 -5.85
CA TYR A 114 -0.97 13.50 -6.51
C TYR A 114 -0.11 14.48 -7.32
N ARG A 115 -0.72 15.47 -8.01
CA ARG A 115 0.05 16.52 -8.70
C ARG A 115 0.81 17.42 -7.72
N GLU A 116 0.24 17.67 -6.54
CA GLU A 116 0.91 18.40 -5.46
C GLU A 116 2.16 17.66 -4.98
N ILE A 117 2.04 16.36 -4.70
CA ILE A 117 3.19 15.49 -4.37
C ILE A 117 4.25 15.57 -5.47
N LEU A 118 3.85 15.48 -6.74
CA LEU A 118 4.78 15.51 -7.87
C LEU A 118 5.39 16.90 -8.12
N GLY A 119 4.81 17.96 -7.59
CA GLY A 119 5.40 19.30 -7.56
C GLY A 119 6.53 19.41 -6.53
N ILE A 120 6.43 18.66 -5.43
CA ILE A 120 7.43 18.61 -4.36
C ILE A 120 8.52 17.58 -4.70
N GLU A 121 8.12 16.37 -5.08
CA GLU A 121 8.98 15.26 -5.44
C GLU A 121 8.56 14.66 -6.80
N PRO A 122 9.13 15.14 -7.92
CA PRO A 122 8.78 14.67 -9.26
C PRO A 122 9.01 13.17 -9.49
N GLY A 123 9.89 12.56 -8.68
CA GLY A 123 10.24 11.14 -8.72
C GLY A 123 9.39 10.22 -7.86
N TYR A 124 8.33 10.73 -7.21
CA TYR A 124 7.46 9.93 -6.35
C TYR A 124 6.61 8.94 -7.17
N VAL A 125 7.18 7.77 -7.46
CA VAL A 125 6.65 6.82 -8.45
C VAL A 125 5.25 6.29 -8.11
N ASP A 126 4.95 6.15 -6.83
CA ASP A 126 3.63 5.78 -6.34
C ASP A 126 2.54 6.80 -6.73
N ALA A 127 2.86 8.10 -6.72
CA ALA A 127 1.95 9.17 -7.12
C ALA A 127 1.83 9.25 -8.65
N LEU A 128 2.93 9.08 -9.39
CA LEU A 128 2.88 8.94 -10.86
C LEU A 128 1.98 7.78 -11.28
N ASN A 129 2.12 6.63 -10.63
CA ASN A 129 1.33 5.44 -10.92
C ASN A 129 -0.16 5.64 -10.59
N ASN A 130 -0.49 6.18 -9.41
CA ASN A 130 -1.88 6.41 -9.05
C ASN A 130 -2.54 7.51 -9.89
N LEU A 131 -1.79 8.55 -10.29
CA LEU A 131 -2.28 9.56 -11.24
C LEU A 131 -2.55 8.93 -12.61
N ALA A 132 -1.70 8.00 -13.07
CA ALA A 132 -1.95 7.25 -14.29
C ALA A 132 -3.23 6.39 -14.20
N VAL A 133 -3.46 5.70 -13.07
CA VAL A 133 -4.71 4.95 -12.84
C VAL A 133 -5.94 5.87 -12.91
N ILE A 134 -5.86 7.08 -12.35
CA ILE A 134 -6.92 8.08 -12.50
C ILE A 134 -7.12 8.47 -13.97
N CYS A 135 -6.03 8.71 -14.71
CA CYS A 135 -6.09 9.00 -16.15
C CYS A 135 -6.76 7.86 -16.93
N ILE A 136 -6.43 6.59 -16.64
CA ILE A 136 -7.07 5.40 -17.26
C ILE A 136 -8.58 5.43 -17.02
N ARG A 137 -9.01 5.65 -15.78
CA ARG A 137 -10.45 5.72 -15.42
C ARG A 137 -11.18 6.86 -16.13
N LYS A 138 -10.48 7.96 -16.42
CA LYS A 138 -10.99 9.10 -17.19
C LYS A 138 -10.83 8.94 -18.71
N LYS A 139 -10.30 7.80 -19.17
CA LYS A 139 -9.95 7.53 -20.58
C LYS A 139 -8.92 8.49 -21.17
N ASP A 140 -8.17 9.19 -20.33
CA ASP A 140 -6.98 9.97 -20.73
C ASP A 140 -5.78 9.04 -20.85
N PHE A 141 -5.75 8.24 -21.90
CA PHE A 141 -4.68 7.26 -22.10
C PHE A 141 -3.33 7.91 -22.40
N LYS A 142 -3.32 9.13 -22.96
CA LYS A 142 -2.09 9.88 -23.21
C LYS A 142 -1.44 10.32 -21.90
N GLY A 143 -2.22 10.89 -20.98
CA GLY A 143 -1.77 11.24 -19.64
C GLY A 143 -1.34 10.01 -18.84
N ALA A 144 -2.07 8.90 -18.95
CA ALA A 144 -1.70 7.63 -18.31
C ALA A 144 -0.31 7.17 -18.77
N ARG A 145 -0.08 7.04 -20.09
CA ARG A 145 1.23 6.63 -20.64
C ARG A 145 2.35 7.56 -20.19
N SER A 146 2.14 8.87 -20.26
CA SER A 146 3.16 9.85 -19.88
C SER A 146 3.60 9.68 -18.42
N ASN A 147 2.65 9.49 -17.50
CA ASN A 147 2.96 9.29 -16.09
C ASN A 147 3.66 7.94 -15.82
N LEU A 148 3.23 6.85 -16.49
CA LEU A 148 3.83 5.53 -16.35
C LEU A 148 5.25 5.48 -16.93
N GLU A 149 5.48 6.11 -18.08
CA GLU A 149 6.81 6.24 -18.68
C GLU A 149 7.75 7.07 -17.79
N LYS A 150 7.25 8.15 -17.17
CA LYS A 150 8.01 8.89 -16.15
C LYS A 150 8.34 8.00 -14.95
N ALA A 151 7.38 7.24 -14.43
CA ALA A 151 7.61 6.34 -13.30
C ALA A 151 8.69 5.29 -13.63
N ILE A 152 8.69 4.75 -14.85
CA ILE A 152 9.75 3.85 -15.34
C ILE A 152 11.11 4.55 -15.41
N ARG A 153 11.17 5.80 -15.86
CA ARG A 153 12.44 6.57 -15.87
C ARG A 153 13.01 6.77 -14.47
N PHE A 154 12.16 7.04 -13.48
CA PHE A 154 12.60 7.20 -12.09
C PHE A 154 12.91 5.88 -11.39
N ARG A 155 12.10 4.83 -11.63
CA ARG A 155 12.30 3.49 -11.05
C ARG A 155 12.03 2.39 -12.09
N PRO A 156 13.05 1.97 -12.86
CA PRO A 156 12.90 0.93 -13.89
C PRO A 156 12.50 -0.46 -13.38
N GLY A 157 12.54 -0.69 -12.06
CA GLY A 157 12.09 -1.93 -11.42
C GLY A 157 10.65 -1.88 -10.90
N TYR A 158 9.91 -0.79 -11.13
CA TYR A 158 8.56 -0.62 -10.58
C TYR A 158 7.52 -1.38 -11.41
N VAL A 159 7.14 -2.57 -10.92
CA VAL A 159 6.27 -3.55 -11.60
C VAL A 159 4.96 -2.92 -12.09
N ASP A 160 4.28 -2.17 -11.22
CA ASP A 160 2.95 -1.61 -11.51
C ASP A 160 2.96 -0.72 -12.75
N SER A 161 4.06 -0.02 -13.05
CA SER A 161 4.12 0.86 -14.22
C SER A 161 4.13 0.09 -15.53
N TYR A 162 4.86 -1.02 -15.60
CA TYR A 162 4.83 -1.90 -16.77
C TYR A 162 3.48 -2.62 -16.88
N TYR A 163 2.92 -3.06 -15.76
CA TYR A 163 1.60 -3.70 -15.76
C TYR A 163 0.51 -2.75 -16.26
N ASN A 164 0.45 -1.53 -15.72
CA ASN A 164 -0.53 -0.53 -16.14
C ASN A 164 -0.33 -0.07 -17.60
N LEU A 165 0.90 -0.05 -18.11
CA LEU A 165 1.14 0.16 -19.55
C LEU A 165 0.60 -1.00 -20.39
N ALA A 166 0.70 -2.24 -19.90
CA ALA A 166 0.11 -3.39 -20.58
C ALA A 166 -1.42 -3.29 -20.65
N CYS A 167 -2.07 -2.88 -19.55
CA CYS A 167 -3.51 -2.62 -19.49
C CYS A 167 -3.92 -1.49 -20.45
N VAL A 168 -3.23 -0.34 -20.41
CA VAL A 168 -3.50 0.78 -21.33
C VAL A 168 -3.37 0.37 -22.79
N SER A 169 -2.32 -0.35 -23.15
CA SER A 169 -2.13 -0.86 -24.51
C SER A 169 -3.23 -1.85 -24.91
N ALA A 170 -3.67 -2.74 -24.02
CA ALA A 170 -4.75 -3.68 -24.29
C ALA A 170 -6.10 -3.00 -24.52
N ILE A 171 -6.43 -1.99 -23.70
CA ILE A 171 -7.67 -1.19 -23.83
C ILE A 171 -7.69 -0.44 -25.17
N GLN A 172 -6.53 0.05 -25.62
CA GLN A 172 -6.40 0.78 -26.89
C GLN A 172 -6.22 -0.14 -28.12
N GLY A 173 -6.32 -1.46 -27.95
CA GLY A 173 -6.18 -2.42 -29.05
C GLY A 173 -4.74 -2.65 -29.52
N GLU A 174 -3.75 -2.12 -28.81
CA GLU A 174 -2.32 -2.27 -29.11
C GLU A 174 -1.76 -3.58 -28.52
N ALA A 175 -2.32 -4.70 -28.98
CA ALA A 175 -2.04 -6.03 -28.46
C ALA A 175 -0.54 -6.36 -28.35
N SER A 176 0.25 -6.12 -29.40
CA SER A 176 1.68 -6.42 -29.41
C SER A 176 2.45 -5.67 -28.32
N ARG A 177 2.11 -4.38 -28.09
CA ARG A 177 2.74 -3.60 -27.00
C ARG A 177 2.31 -4.09 -25.64
N SER A 178 1.03 -4.44 -25.48
CA SER A 178 0.52 -5.02 -24.24
C SER A 178 1.30 -6.27 -23.83
N ILE A 179 1.53 -7.20 -24.76
CA ILE A 179 2.33 -8.41 -24.51
C ILE A 179 3.78 -8.07 -24.12
N ILE A 180 4.42 -7.09 -24.78
CA ILE A 180 5.78 -6.66 -24.44
C ILE A 180 5.84 -6.11 -23.01
N TYR A 181 4.93 -5.21 -22.64
CA TYR A 181 4.90 -4.63 -21.30
C TYR A 181 4.56 -5.67 -20.23
N LEU A 182 3.62 -6.56 -20.52
CA LEU A 182 3.24 -7.64 -19.62
C LEU A 182 4.42 -8.61 -19.40
N LYS A 183 5.16 -8.94 -20.45
CA LYS A 183 6.40 -9.73 -20.35
C LYS A 183 7.41 -9.06 -19.41
N LYS A 184 7.58 -7.74 -19.53
CA LYS A 184 8.48 -6.98 -18.65
C LYS A 184 8.00 -6.99 -17.20
N ALA A 185 6.71 -6.75 -16.94
CA ALA A 185 6.14 -6.83 -15.59
C ALA A 185 6.34 -8.22 -14.97
N ILE A 186 6.04 -9.29 -15.72
CA ILE A 186 6.22 -10.68 -15.28
C ILE A 186 7.70 -11.04 -15.01
N SER A 187 8.63 -10.43 -15.74
CA SER A 187 10.06 -10.63 -15.50
C SER A 187 10.56 -9.98 -14.20
N LEU A 188 9.88 -8.93 -13.74
CA LEU A 188 10.19 -8.23 -12.49
C LEU A 188 9.48 -8.89 -11.30
N ASP A 189 8.24 -9.32 -11.49
CA ASP A 189 7.48 -10.09 -10.51
C ASP A 189 6.63 -11.16 -11.20
N ARG A 190 6.94 -12.43 -10.90
CA ARG A 190 6.26 -13.60 -11.45
C ARG A 190 4.79 -13.68 -11.01
N SER A 191 4.42 -13.07 -9.88
CA SER A 191 3.04 -13.05 -9.34
C SER A 191 2.05 -12.35 -10.28
N VAL A 192 2.54 -11.42 -11.12
CA VAL A 192 1.75 -10.69 -12.13
C VAL A 192 0.96 -11.62 -13.05
N ARG A 193 1.44 -12.86 -13.27
CA ARG A 193 0.70 -13.86 -14.04
C ARG A 193 -0.72 -14.07 -13.52
N GLN A 194 -0.87 -14.17 -12.20
CA GLN A 194 -2.17 -14.44 -11.57
C GLN A 194 -3.12 -13.25 -11.76
N TRP A 195 -2.63 -12.03 -11.61
CA TRP A 195 -3.43 -10.80 -11.79
C TRP A 195 -3.90 -10.67 -13.24
N ALA A 196 -2.99 -10.88 -14.19
CA ALA A 196 -3.26 -10.73 -15.61
C ALA A 196 -4.36 -11.67 -16.14
N MET A 197 -4.47 -12.88 -15.56
CA MET A 197 -5.48 -13.87 -15.95
C MET A 197 -6.91 -13.41 -15.67
N VAL A 198 -7.11 -12.57 -14.65
CA VAL A 198 -8.43 -12.16 -14.16
C VAL A 198 -8.75 -10.69 -14.44
N ASP A 199 -7.74 -9.85 -14.70
CA ASP A 199 -7.92 -8.41 -14.94
C ASP A 199 -8.62 -8.09 -16.27
N ASP A 200 -9.82 -7.50 -16.18
CA ASP A 200 -10.68 -7.17 -17.32
C ASP A 200 -10.01 -6.27 -18.36
N ASP A 201 -9.07 -5.41 -17.97
CA ASP A 201 -8.34 -4.54 -18.90
C ASP A 201 -7.49 -5.34 -19.89
N LEU A 202 -7.08 -6.56 -19.51
CA LEU A 202 -6.30 -7.47 -20.35
C LEU A 202 -7.17 -8.50 -21.09
N LYS A 203 -8.50 -8.46 -20.95
CA LYS A 203 -9.41 -9.44 -21.55
C LYS A 203 -9.24 -9.59 -23.07
N SER A 204 -8.95 -8.49 -23.76
CA SER A 204 -8.74 -8.48 -25.22
C SER A 204 -7.50 -9.28 -25.64
N VAL A 205 -6.47 -9.34 -24.79
CA VAL A 205 -5.19 -9.99 -25.12
C VAL A 205 -5.08 -11.42 -24.61
N ARG A 206 -5.96 -11.88 -23.69
CA ARG A 206 -5.86 -13.23 -23.08
C ARG A 206 -5.88 -14.39 -24.08
N ARG A 207 -6.54 -14.21 -25.22
CA ARG A 207 -6.70 -15.25 -26.25
C ARG A 207 -5.47 -15.37 -27.16
N LEU A 208 -4.57 -14.38 -27.12
CA LEU A 208 -3.43 -14.29 -28.01
C LEU A 208 -2.37 -15.33 -27.62
N PRO A 209 -1.69 -15.96 -28.60
CA PRO A 209 -0.62 -16.92 -28.31
C PRO A 209 0.45 -16.36 -27.38
N GLY A 210 0.88 -15.11 -27.60
CA GLY A 210 1.87 -14.45 -26.76
C GLY A 210 1.41 -14.26 -25.31
N PHE A 211 0.13 -14.05 -25.05
CA PHE A 211 -0.38 -14.00 -23.68
C PHE A 211 -0.31 -15.38 -23.02
N LYS A 212 -0.77 -16.42 -23.72
CA LYS A 212 -0.75 -17.81 -23.22
C LYS A 212 0.67 -18.26 -22.88
N GLU A 213 1.64 -17.92 -23.72
CA GLU A 213 3.07 -18.21 -23.48
C GLU A 213 3.57 -17.53 -22.19
N LEU A 214 3.19 -16.27 -21.94
CA LEU A 214 3.62 -15.53 -20.75
C LEU A 214 3.06 -16.12 -19.46
N ILE A 215 1.79 -16.54 -19.47
CA ILE A 215 1.11 -17.08 -18.29
C ILE A 215 1.52 -18.53 -18.02
N GLY A 216 1.81 -19.32 -19.07
CA GLY A 216 1.95 -20.77 -18.98
C GLY A 216 0.60 -21.49 -19.06
N ALA A 217 0.59 -22.81 -18.91
CA ALA A 217 -0.62 -23.63 -18.96
C ALA A 217 -1.66 -23.16 -17.92
N TYR A 218 -2.92 -23.05 -18.32
CA TYR A 218 -4.01 -22.75 -17.39
C TYR A 218 -4.13 -23.89 -16.36
N PRO A 219 -4.43 -23.61 -15.08
CA PRO A 219 -4.67 -24.68 -14.09
C PRO A 219 -5.77 -25.67 -14.51
N GLU A 220 -6.72 -25.25 -15.34
CA GLU A 220 -7.77 -26.09 -15.93
C GLU A 220 -7.22 -27.10 -16.97
N GLU A 221 -6.12 -26.78 -17.66
CA GLU A 221 -5.49 -27.68 -18.64
C GLU A 221 -4.65 -28.79 -17.96
N ILE A 222 -4.30 -28.61 -16.68
CA ILE A 222 -3.51 -29.59 -15.91
C ILE A 222 -4.39 -30.71 -15.33
N LYS A 223 -5.70 -30.47 -15.17
CA LYS A 223 -6.65 -31.47 -14.62
C LYS A 223 -7.22 -32.45 -15.66
N GLY A 224 -6.85 -32.30 -16.94
CA GLY A 224 -7.40 -33.09 -18.04
C GLY A 224 -6.41 -34.07 -18.69
N LYS A 225 -5.30 -34.42 -18.03
CA LYS A 225 -4.33 -35.41 -18.52
C LYS A 225 -4.18 -36.58 -17.56
#